data_AF-A0A916B3W5-F1
#
_entry.id   AF-A0A916B3W5-F1
#
_cell.length_a   1.000
_cell.length_b   1.000
_cell.length_c   1.000
_cell.angle_alpha   90.00
_cell.angle_beta   90.00
_cell.angle_gamma   90.00
#
_symmetry.space_group_name_H-M   'P 1'
#
loop_
_entity.id
_entity.type
_entity.pdbx_description
1 polymer ?
#
loop_
_entity_poly.entity_id
_entity_poly.type
_entity_poly.pdbx_seq_one_letter_code
_entity_poly.pdbx_strand_id
1 'polypeptide(L)'
;MAIRNKKRLGEMLVEGGLLTEAQLEEAITGHKKTKLKLGQYLVREGYVSGNQIADLVSVQLHIEKYRPDKYPIDMELSKTIPVDVATKYQVAPLVRSRFLLTVAMVDPMDIAALDALEVYTNTEIEAVICTDQQLNHLVGSLYGTYSGIGGVIEEMEIAKEDEPEKAEFSDEVEVGSLQDMVQEAPVVRLVNSILSQAVREGASDVHISPEKDYVQVRFRVDGRLHEVPAPPKSMILLIISRLKTLSNMDIALSKIPQDGRFTIKMDNREINIRTSTMPTIYGENMVIRLLDTSSGVYSLEQLGMAEKDRQKIEDVIIKPYGMVLSTGPTGSGKSTTIYSLLKIINKPDINIITFEDPVEYRMEKIRQIQFNRKAGMTFASGLRAVLR
;
A
#
# COMPACT_ATOMS: atom_id res chain seq x y z
N MET A 1 -12.09 -41.98 20.44
CA MET A 1 -13.50 -41.56 20.23
C MET A 1 -13.87 -41.78 18.77
N ALA A 2 -15.12 -42.14 18.51
CA ALA A 2 -15.60 -42.79 17.29
C ALA A 2 -15.24 -42.08 15.97
N ILE A 3 -14.92 -42.89 14.95
CA ILE A 3 -14.76 -42.50 13.55
C ILE A 3 -16.10 -41.92 13.06
N ARG A 4 -16.27 -40.60 13.15
CA ARG A 4 -17.39 -39.88 12.53
C ARG A 4 -17.20 -39.98 11.01
N ASN A 5 -18.14 -40.65 10.31
CA ASN A 5 -18.24 -40.64 8.85
C ASN A 5 -18.19 -39.18 8.35
N LYS A 6 -17.06 -38.78 7.77
CA LYS A 6 -16.82 -37.44 7.23
C LYS A 6 -17.67 -37.26 5.98
N LYS A 7 -18.81 -36.58 6.11
CA LYS A 7 -19.52 -36.04 4.95
C LYS A 7 -18.67 -34.94 4.32
N ARG A 8 -18.57 -34.93 3.00
CA ARG A 8 -17.82 -33.89 2.28
C ARG A 8 -18.65 -32.62 2.21
N LEU A 9 -17.99 -31.45 2.11
CA LEU A 9 -18.67 -30.16 2.03
C LEU A 9 -19.80 -30.13 0.99
N GLY A 10 -19.58 -30.72 -0.18
CA GLY A 10 -20.59 -30.82 -1.23
C GLY A 10 -21.85 -31.59 -0.81
N GLU A 11 -21.67 -32.73 -0.15
CA GLU A 11 -22.78 -33.55 0.37
C GLU A 11 -23.55 -32.81 1.46
N MET A 12 -22.82 -32.11 2.34
CA MET A 12 -23.41 -31.27 3.40
C MET A 12 -24.30 -30.17 2.80
N LEU A 13 -23.84 -29.51 1.73
CA LEU A 13 -24.58 -28.43 1.06
C LEU A 13 -25.84 -28.93 0.35
N VAL A 14 -25.79 -30.14 -0.22
CA VAL A 14 -26.98 -30.76 -0.84
C VAL A 14 -28.00 -31.17 0.23
N GLU A 15 -27.56 -31.82 1.31
CA GLU A 15 -28.44 -32.18 2.43
C GLU A 15 -29.05 -30.96 3.12
N GLY A 16 -28.29 -29.86 3.21
CA GLY A 16 -28.75 -28.58 3.74
C GLY A 16 -29.71 -27.82 2.82
N GLY A 17 -30.02 -28.35 1.62
CA GLY A 17 -30.90 -27.71 0.64
C GLY A 17 -30.33 -26.45 -0.01
N LEU A 18 -29.03 -26.22 0.12
CA LEU A 18 -28.32 -25.06 -0.45
C LEU A 18 -27.83 -25.33 -1.88
N LEU A 19 -27.69 -26.61 -2.25
CA LEU A 19 -27.34 -27.05 -3.61
C LEU A 19 -28.24 -28.21 -4.05
N THR A 20 -28.47 -28.30 -5.35
CA THR A 20 -28.99 -29.53 -5.98
C THR A 20 -27.84 -30.46 -6.36
N GLU A 21 -28.11 -31.77 -6.49
CA GLU A 21 -27.10 -32.73 -6.96
C GLU A 21 -26.51 -32.33 -8.33
N ALA A 22 -27.36 -31.81 -9.23
CA ALA A 22 -26.93 -31.33 -10.54
C ALA A 22 -25.96 -30.12 -10.43
N GLN A 23 -26.26 -29.15 -9.56
CA GLN A 23 -25.37 -28.01 -9.32
C GLN A 23 -24.06 -28.44 -8.65
N LEU A 24 -24.10 -29.45 -7.78
CA LEU A 24 -22.89 -29.99 -7.15
C LEU A 24 -21.98 -30.67 -8.18
N GLU A 25 -22.53 -31.49 -9.09
CA GLU A 25 -21.76 -32.12 -10.17
C GLU A 25 -21.14 -31.09 -11.11
N GLU A 26 -21.90 -30.07 -11.49
CA GLU A 26 -21.42 -28.95 -12.29
C GLU A 26 -20.30 -28.21 -11.56
N ALA A 27 -20.47 -27.90 -10.28
CA ALA A 27 -19.47 -27.23 -9.46
C ALA A 27 -18.20 -28.06 -9.27
N ILE A 28 -18.31 -29.38 -9.08
CA ILE A 28 -17.14 -30.27 -8.99
C ILE A 28 -16.37 -30.27 -10.31
N THR A 29 -17.07 -30.28 -11.44
CA THR A 29 -16.45 -30.28 -12.78
C THR A 29 -15.81 -28.92 -13.09
N GLY A 30 -16.48 -27.83 -12.73
CA GLY A 30 -16.01 -26.46 -12.86
C GLY A 30 -14.79 -26.18 -11.97
N HIS A 31 -14.83 -26.58 -10.69
CA HIS A 31 -13.72 -26.32 -9.76
C HIS A 31 -12.45 -27.06 -10.16
N LYS A 32 -12.53 -28.26 -10.78
CA LYS A 32 -11.36 -29.02 -11.23
C LYS A 32 -10.53 -28.29 -12.29
N LYS A 33 -11.15 -27.33 -12.99
CA LYS A 33 -10.48 -26.47 -13.97
C LYS A 33 -9.89 -25.20 -13.32
N THR A 34 -10.06 -25.04 -12.02
CA THR A 34 -9.60 -23.88 -11.23
C THR A 34 -8.68 -24.34 -10.10
N LYS A 35 -7.89 -23.44 -9.53
CA LYS A 35 -7.09 -23.71 -8.32
C LYS A 35 -7.84 -23.42 -7.00
N LEU A 36 -9.13 -23.11 -7.07
CA LEU A 36 -9.95 -22.71 -5.89
C LEU A 36 -10.44 -23.94 -5.11
N LYS A 37 -10.59 -23.80 -3.79
CA LYS A 37 -11.33 -24.79 -2.98
C LYS A 37 -12.81 -24.79 -3.41
N LEU A 38 -13.49 -25.93 -3.31
CA LEU A 38 -14.89 -26.10 -3.74
C LEU A 38 -15.83 -25.04 -3.12
N GLY A 39 -15.68 -24.72 -1.83
CA GLY A 39 -16.47 -23.68 -1.17
C GLY A 39 -16.27 -22.29 -1.78
N GLN A 40 -15.02 -21.90 -2.06
CA GLN A 40 -14.69 -20.61 -2.68
C GLN A 40 -15.25 -20.52 -4.10
N TYR A 41 -15.16 -21.61 -4.87
CA TYR A 41 -15.75 -21.69 -6.20
C TYR A 41 -17.27 -21.48 -6.16
N LEU A 42 -17.97 -22.16 -5.24
CA LEU A 42 -19.41 -22.04 -5.09
C LEU A 42 -19.87 -20.63 -4.70
N VAL A 43 -19.09 -19.92 -3.88
CA VAL A 43 -19.35 -18.51 -3.55
C VAL A 43 -19.14 -17.60 -4.76
N ARG A 44 -18.07 -17.82 -5.53
CA ARG A 44 -17.74 -17.02 -6.71
C ARG A 44 -18.79 -17.12 -7.81
N GLU A 45 -19.29 -18.31 -8.07
CA GLU A 45 -20.35 -18.55 -9.07
C GLU A 45 -21.75 -18.17 -8.54
N GLY A 46 -21.86 -17.70 -7.29
CA GLY A 46 -23.10 -17.19 -6.70
C GLY A 46 -24.09 -18.28 -6.27
N TYR A 47 -23.68 -19.54 -6.20
CA TYR A 47 -24.55 -20.65 -5.77
C TYR A 47 -24.93 -20.53 -4.29
N VAL A 48 -23.96 -20.17 -3.44
CA VAL A 48 -24.15 -20.02 -1.99
C VAL A 48 -23.30 -18.87 -1.46
N SER A 49 -23.72 -18.22 -0.38
CA SER A 49 -22.88 -17.24 0.30
C SER A 49 -21.92 -17.89 1.30
N GLY A 50 -20.78 -17.26 1.57
CA GLY A 50 -19.84 -17.74 2.59
C GLY A 50 -20.47 -17.85 3.98
N ASN A 51 -21.44 -16.99 4.30
CA ASN A 51 -22.19 -17.08 5.56
C ASN A 51 -23.05 -18.34 5.63
N GLN A 52 -23.74 -18.70 4.55
CA GLN A 52 -24.54 -19.93 4.49
C GLN A 52 -23.66 -21.19 4.63
N ILE A 53 -22.48 -21.19 4.02
CA ILE A 53 -21.50 -22.27 4.21
C ILE A 53 -21.07 -22.35 5.68
N ALA A 54 -20.67 -21.23 6.28
CA ALA A 54 -20.22 -21.19 7.67
C ALA A 54 -21.31 -21.64 8.66
N ASP A 55 -22.57 -21.22 8.44
CA ASP A 55 -23.71 -21.61 9.26
C ASP A 55 -23.99 -23.11 9.18
N LEU A 56 -23.99 -23.67 7.96
CA LEU A 56 -24.20 -25.10 7.75
C LEU A 56 -23.11 -25.94 8.44
N VAL A 57 -21.84 -25.58 8.22
CA VAL A 57 -20.70 -26.32 8.78
C VAL A 57 -20.67 -26.18 10.30
N SER A 58 -21.01 -25.01 10.84
CA SER A 58 -21.14 -24.78 12.29
C SER A 58 -22.15 -25.73 12.93
N VAL A 59 -23.36 -25.83 12.37
CA VAL A 59 -24.43 -26.71 12.86
C VAL A 59 -24.04 -28.19 12.73
N GLN A 60 -23.52 -28.60 11.57
CA GLN A 60 -23.31 -30.01 11.29
C GLN A 60 -22.09 -30.59 12.02
N LEU A 61 -21.01 -29.82 12.16
CA LEU A 61 -19.81 -30.24 12.88
C LEU A 61 -19.83 -29.89 14.37
N HIS A 62 -20.83 -29.11 14.83
CA HIS A 62 -20.89 -28.56 16.18
C HIS A 62 -19.68 -27.69 16.51
N ILE A 63 -19.25 -26.88 15.54
CA ILE A 63 -18.12 -25.96 15.65
C ILE A 63 -18.69 -24.55 15.80
N GLU A 64 -18.13 -23.76 16.71
CA GLU A 64 -18.60 -22.40 16.91
C GLU A 64 -18.30 -21.51 15.70
N LYS A 65 -19.22 -20.60 15.36
CA LYS A 65 -19.03 -19.57 14.33
C LYS A 65 -18.38 -18.32 14.93
N TYR A 66 -17.44 -17.73 14.21
CA TYR A 66 -16.77 -16.50 14.60
C TYR A 66 -17.76 -15.34 14.70
N ARG A 67 -17.70 -14.64 15.83
CA ARG A 67 -18.48 -13.45 16.12
C ARG A 67 -17.56 -12.37 16.70
N PRO A 68 -17.42 -11.20 16.05
CA PRO A 68 -16.57 -10.12 16.55
C PRO A 68 -16.89 -9.70 17.99
N ASP A 69 -18.17 -9.71 18.39
CA ASP A 69 -18.60 -9.33 19.74
C ASP A 69 -18.07 -10.26 20.84
N LYS A 70 -17.84 -11.54 20.52
CA LYS A 70 -17.35 -12.56 21.46
C LYS A 70 -15.82 -12.63 21.47
N TYR A 71 -15.20 -12.26 20.36
CA TYR A 71 -13.77 -12.39 20.10
C TYR A 71 -13.19 -11.03 19.70
N PRO A 72 -12.99 -10.10 20.65
CA PRO A 72 -12.36 -8.82 20.37
C PRO A 72 -10.90 -9.03 19.94
N ILE A 73 -10.43 -8.18 19.02
CA ILE A 73 -9.08 -8.28 18.47
C ILE A 73 -8.05 -7.89 19.53
N ASP A 74 -7.16 -8.82 19.86
CA ASP A 74 -6.01 -8.59 20.72
C ASP A 74 -4.72 -8.64 19.90
N MET A 75 -4.06 -7.50 19.75
CA MET A 75 -2.84 -7.33 18.95
C MET A 75 -1.67 -8.17 19.47
N GLU A 76 -1.66 -8.55 20.75
CA GLU A 76 -0.61 -9.39 21.33
C GLU A 76 -0.64 -10.83 20.76
N LEU A 77 -1.77 -11.27 20.21
CA LEU A 77 -1.91 -12.59 19.58
C LEU A 77 -1.11 -12.73 18.29
N SER A 78 -0.73 -11.64 17.64
CA SER A 78 0.17 -11.64 16.47
C SER A 78 1.54 -12.28 16.76
N LYS A 79 1.96 -12.32 18.04
CA LYS A 79 3.21 -12.98 18.48
C LYS A 79 3.09 -14.51 18.57
N THR A 80 1.86 -15.03 18.59
CA THR A 80 1.61 -16.46 18.80
C THR A 80 1.67 -17.25 17.50
N ILE A 81 1.20 -16.65 16.41
CA ILE A 81 1.25 -17.18 15.05
C ILE A 81 1.80 -16.05 14.17
N PRO A 82 3.00 -16.18 13.59
CA PRO A 82 3.50 -15.22 12.62
C PRO A 82 2.65 -15.16 11.34
N VAL A 83 2.72 -14.04 10.62
CA VAL A 83 1.87 -13.78 9.44
C VAL A 83 2.04 -14.83 8.34
N ASP A 84 3.25 -15.33 8.10
CA ASP A 84 3.52 -16.38 7.11
C ASP A 84 2.83 -17.70 7.45
N VAL A 85 2.77 -18.05 8.74
CA VAL A 85 2.07 -19.24 9.22
C VAL A 85 0.56 -19.03 9.16
N ALA A 86 0.07 -17.86 9.58
CA ALA A 86 -1.34 -17.48 9.52
C ALA A 86 -1.87 -17.53 8.09
N THR A 87 -1.13 -16.97 7.12
CA THR A 87 -1.53 -16.96 5.72
C THR A 87 -1.43 -18.34 5.08
N LYS A 88 -0.35 -19.09 5.33
CA LYS A 88 -0.16 -20.45 4.78
C LYS A 88 -1.29 -21.39 5.18
N TYR A 89 -1.70 -21.35 6.45
CA TYR A 89 -2.75 -22.23 6.98
C TYR A 89 -4.15 -21.59 6.96
N GLN A 90 -4.27 -20.36 6.47
CA GLN A 90 -5.52 -19.60 6.40
C GLN A 90 -6.21 -19.53 7.78
N VAL A 91 -5.47 -19.08 8.79
CA VAL A 91 -5.91 -19.00 10.19
C VAL A 91 -5.62 -17.63 10.81
N ALA A 92 -6.42 -17.24 11.81
CA ALA A 92 -6.13 -16.08 12.65
C ALA A 92 -6.32 -16.42 14.13
N PRO A 93 -5.38 -16.09 15.03
CA PRO A 93 -5.54 -16.33 16.45
C PRO A 93 -6.62 -15.42 17.04
N LEU A 94 -7.52 -15.98 17.86
CA LEU A 94 -8.62 -15.26 18.49
C LEU A 94 -8.43 -15.07 20.00
N VAL A 95 -8.05 -16.14 20.71
CA VAL A 95 -7.88 -16.12 22.17
C VAL A 95 -6.84 -17.15 22.56
N ARG A 96 -5.91 -16.77 23.46
CA ARG A 96 -4.93 -17.70 24.02
C ARG A 96 -5.12 -17.89 25.53
N SER A 97 -5.24 -19.14 25.93
CA SER A 97 -5.12 -19.61 27.32
C SER A 97 -3.78 -20.35 27.52
N ARG A 98 -3.47 -20.78 28.75
CA ARG A 98 -2.19 -21.44 29.07
C ARG A 98 -1.90 -22.70 28.23
N PHE A 99 -2.94 -23.46 27.88
CA PHE A 99 -2.81 -24.73 27.15
C PHE A 99 -3.68 -24.82 25.89
N LEU A 100 -4.46 -23.79 25.59
CA LEU A 100 -5.45 -23.79 24.51
C LEU A 100 -5.37 -22.49 23.72
N LEU A 101 -5.30 -22.58 22.40
CA LEU A 101 -5.36 -21.45 21.48
C LEU A 101 -6.58 -21.62 20.55
N THR A 102 -7.52 -20.69 20.67
CA THR A 102 -8.68 -20.62 19.79
C THR A 102 -8.30 -19.86 18.52
N VAL A 103 -8.56 -20.43 17.35
CA VAL A 103 -8.22 -19.86 16.04
C VAL A 103 -9.45 -19.77 15.13
N ALA A 104 -9.57 -18.68 14.38
CA ALA A 104 -10.52 -18.56 13.30
C ALA A 104 -9.97 -19.24 12.03
N MET A 105 -10.78 -20.09 11.39
CA MET A 105 -10.40 -20.78 10.15
C MET A 105 -11.56 -20.79 9.15
N VAL A 106 -11.24 -20.71 7.85
CA VAL A 106 -12.25 -20.89 6.79
C VAL A 106 -12.64 -22.36 6.65
N ASP A 107 -11.67 -23.26 6.84
CA ASP A 107 -11.85 -24.70 6.70
C ASP A 107 -11.43 -25.43 7.98
N PRO A 108 -12.34 -25.58 8.96
CA PRO A 108 -12.05 -26.28 10.21
C PRO A 108 -11.89 -27.81 10.03
N MET A 109 -12.07 -28.33 8.81
CA MET A 109 -11.85 -29.75 8.50
C MET A 109 -10.40 -30.04 8.06
N ASP A 110 -9.58 -29.00 7.90
CA ASP A 110 -8.16 -29.10 7.58
C ASP A 110 -7.35 -29.55 8.81
N ILE A 111 -7.40 -30.85 9.09
CA ILE A 111 -6.70 -31.45 10.23
C ILE A 111 -5.18 -31.25 10.12
N ALA A 112 -4.62 -31.23 8.90
CA ALA A 112 -3.19 -31.02 8.72
C ALA A 112 -2.76 -29.61 9.15
N ALA A 113 -3.60 -28.60 8.90
CA ALA A 113 -3.39 -27.24 9.41
C ALA A 113 -3.47 -27.20 10.94
N LEU A 114 -4.48 -27.84 11.54
CA LEU A 114 -4.65 -27.91 12.99
C LEU A 114 -3.46 -28.58 13.68
N ASP A 115 -3.06 -29.77 13.23
CA ASP A 115 -1.92 -30.52 13.77
C ASP A 115 -0.62 -29.72 13.65
N ALA A 116 -0.41 -29.03 12.52
CA ALA A 116 0.76 -28.19 12.31
C ALA A 116 0.80 -26.99 13.27
N LEU A 117 -0.36 -26.38 13.54
CA LEU A 117 -0.49 -25.28 14.48
C LEU A 117 -0.30 -25.72 15.93
N GLU A 118 -0.79 -26.90 16.31
CA GLU A 118 -0.52 -27.49 17.63
C GLU A 118 0.98 -27.66 17.88
N VAL A 119 1.68 -28.25 16.91
CA VAL A 119 3.14 -28.43 16.98
C VAL A 119 3.87 -27.09 17.04
N TYR A 120 3.44 -26.12 16.24
CA TYR A 120 4.08 -24.81 16.17
C TYR A 120 3.89 -23.99 17.45
N THR A 121 2.67 -23.97 17.99
CA THR A 121 2.28 -23.11 19.13
C THR A 121 2.49 -23.77 20.49
N ASN A 122 2.72 -25.10 20.49
CA ASN A 122 2.83 -25.96 21.66
C ASN A 122 1.61 -25.82 22.60
N THR A 123 0.41 -25.74 22.01
CA THR A 123 -0.88 -25.63 22.69
C THR A 123 -1.92 -26.45 21.93
N GLU A 124 -2.98 -26.91 22.61
CA GLU A 124 -4.15 -27.48 21.93
C GLU A 124 -4.82 -26.39 21.09
N ILE A 125 -5.31 -26.74 19.90
CA ILE A 125 -5.98 -25.79 19.00
C ILE A 125 -7.49 -26.05 19.00
N GLU A 126 -8.27 -25.00 19.24
CA GLU A 126 -9.72 -25.03 19.05
C GLU A 126 -10.11 -24.17 17.85
N ALA A 127 -10.75 -24.79 16.86
CA ALA A 127 -11.18 -24.10 15.65
C ALA A 127 -12.53 -23.42 15.82
N VAL A 128 -12.64 -22.20 15.32
CA VAL A 128 -13.88 -21.44 15.15
C VAL A 128 -14.03 -21.15 13.65
N ILE A 129 -15.20 -21.47 13.08
CA ILE A 129 -15.41 -21.26 11.64
C ILE A 129 -15.69 -19.79 11.32
N CYS A 130 -15.06 -19.27 10.28
CA CYS A 130 -15.28 -17.91 9.78
C CYS A 130 -15.39 -17.91 8.25
N THR A 131 -15.84 -16.79 7.68
CA THR A 131 -15.80 -16.58 6.22
C THR A 131 -14.43 -16.06 5.78
N ASP A 132 -14.08 -16.22 4.49
CA ASP A 132 -12.83 -15.66 3.94
C ASP A 132 -12.72 -14.14 4.21
N GLN A 133 -13.83 -13.42 4.10
CA GLN A 133 -13.88 -11.98 4.39
C GLN A 133 -13.55 -11.66 5.85
N GLN A 134 -14.07 -12.45 6.79
CA GLN A 134 -13.81 -12.28 8.22
C GLN A 134 -12.36 -12.64 8.56
N LEU A 135 -11.83 -13.71 7.97
CA LEU A 135 -10.43 -14.11 8.14
C LEU A 135 -9.50 -12.99 7.63
N ASN A 136 -9.73 -12.47 6.44
CA ASN A 136 -8.94 -11.39 5.86
C ASN A 136 -8.97 -10.13 6.73
N HIS A 137 -10.13 -9.80 7.31
CA HIS A 137 -10.25 -8.68 8.24
C HIS A 137 -9.46 -8.91 9.54
N LEU A 138 -9.53 -10.12 10.11
CA LEU A 138 -8.77 -10.50 11.30
C LEU A 138 -7.26 -10.45 11.07
N VAL A 139 -6.78 -11.08 10.00
CA VAL A 139 -5.36 -11.07 9.62
C VAL A 139 -4.88 -9.64 9.34
N GLY A 140 -5.62 -8.87 8.55
CA GLY A 140 -5.27 -7.47 8.26
C GLY A 140 -5.26 -6.56 9.49
N SER A 141 -6.09 -6.86 10.49
CA SER A 141 -6.12 -6.11 11.75
C SER A 141 -4.98 -6.52 12.69
N LEU A 142 -4.71 -7.83 12.85
CA LEU A 142 -3.72 -8.36 13.79
C LEU A 142 -2.29 -8.08 13.37
N TYR A 143 -2.01 -8.19 12.07
CA TYR A 143 -0.65 -7.99 11.55
C TYR A 143 -0.47 -6.57 11.02
N GLY A 144 -1.53 -5.73 10.96
CA GLY A 144 -1.49 -4.49 10.19
C GLY A 144 -1.54 -4.79 8.68
N THR A 145 -1.61 -3.75 7.85
CA THR A 145 -1.88 -3.79 6.39
C THR A 145 -0.80 -4.50 5.55
N TYR A 146 -0.49 -5.77 5.85
CA TYR A 146 0.29 -6.70 5.03
C TYR A 146 -0.52 -7.19 3.81
N SER A 147 -1.81 -6.88 3.73
CA SER A 147 -2.71 -7.26 2.63
C SER A 147 -2.49 -6.48 1.33
N GLY A 148 -1.72 -5.39 1.34
CA GLY A 148 -1.43 -4.62 0.12
C GLY A 148 -0.33 -5.26 -0.71
N ILE A 149 0.92 -5.08 -0.26
CA ILE A 149 2.10 -5.58 -0.99
C ILE A 149 2.23 -7.11 -0.85
N GLY A 150 2.06 -7.65 0.36
CA GLY A 150 2.21 -9.10 0.62
C GLY A 150 1.16 -9.94 -0.10
N GLY A 151 -0.11 -9.52 -0.04
CA GLY A 151 -1.21 -10.18 -0.76
C GLY A 151 -1.04 -10.15 -2.29
N VAL A 152 -0.61 -9.01 -2.86
CA VAL A 152 -0.31 -8.92 -4.29
C VAL A 152 0.90 -9.81 -4.66
N ILE A 153 1.94 -9.85 -3.82
CA ILE A 153 3.10 -10.73 -4.04
C ILE A 153 2.66 -12.21 -4.03
N GLU A 154 1.85 -12.63 -3.07
CA GLU A 154 1.36 -14.02 -2.99
C GLU A 154 0.44 -14.39 -4.17
N GLU A 155 -0.50 -13.52 -4.57
CA GLU A 155 -1.30 -13.72 -5.79
C GLU A 155 -0.42 -13.90 -7.03
N MET A 156 0.68 -13.15 -7.12
CA MET A 156 1.64 -13.23 -8.22
C MET A 156 2.51 -14.48 -8.16
N GLU A 157 2.84 -15.00 -6.98
CA GLU A 157 3.55 -16.27 -6.84
C GLU A 157 2.68 -17.46 -7.25
N ILE A 158 1.36 -17.37 -7.05
CA ILE A 158 0.38 -18.36 -7.51
C ILE A 158 0.18 -18.29 -9.05
N ALA A 159 0.40 -17.12 -9.66
CA ALA A 159 0.27 -16.87 -11.10
C ALA A 159 1.52 -17.24 -11.95
N LYS A 160 2.56 -17.84 -11.36
CA LYS A 160 3.82 -18.23 -12.05
C LYS A 160 3.68 -19.33 -13.13
N GLU A 161 2.48 -19.69 -13.58
CA GLU A 161 2.25 -20.68 -14.64
C GLU A 161 1.86 -20.09 -16.00
N ASP A 162 1.55 -18.79 -16.10
CA ASP A 162 1.25 -18.15 -17.39
C ASP A 162 2.36 -17.18 -17.81
N GLU A 163 2.76 -17.27 -19.07
CA GLU A 163 3.87 -16.55 -19.70
C GLU A 163 3.79 -15.02 -19.56
N PRO A 164 4.92 -14.30 -19.61
CA PRO A 164 4.93 -12.84 -19.53
C PRO A 164 4.36 -12.25 -20.83
N GLU A 165 3.08 -11.89 -20.83
CA GLU A 165 2.53 -11.00 -21.85
C GLU A 165 3.18 -9.61 -21.77
N LYS A 166 3.56 -9.08 -22.94
CA LYS A 166 4.04 -7.71 -23.08
C LYS A 166 2.87 -6.75 -22.84
N ALA A 167 2.80 -6.15 -21.67
CA ALA A 167 1.82 -5.12 -21.36
C ALA A 167 2.21 -3.78 -22.01
N GLU A 168 1.30 -3.21 -22.80
CA GLU A 168 1.32 -1.79 -23.17
C GLU A 168 0.87 -0.96 -21.95
N PHE A 169 1.63 0.08 -21.62
CA PHE A 169 1.37 0.91 -20.44
C PHE A 169 0.56 2.16 -20.84
N SER A 170 -0.57 2.38 -20.17
CA SER A 170 -1.29 3.66 -20.23
C SER A 170 -0.65 4.72 -19.32
N ASP A 171 -0.81 5.99 -19.73
CA ASP A 171 -0.11 7.17 -19.18
C ASP A 171 -0.85 7.88 -18.02
N GLU A 172 -2.07 7.47 -17.66
CA GLU A 172 -2.81 8.07 -16.55
C GLU A 172 -2.90 7.10 -15.36
N VAL A 173 -2.43 7.55 -14.19
CA VAL A 173 -2.47 6.77 -12.95
C VAL A 173 -3.43 7.43 -11.97
N GLU A 174 -4.63 6.87 -11.89
CA GLU A 174 -5.52 7.07 -10.75
C GLU A 174 -5.26 5.92 -9.78
N VAL A 175 -4.59 6.20 -8.66
CA VAL A 175 -4.35 5.17 -7.63
C VAL A 175 -5.63 5.06 -6.82
N GLY A 176 -6.55 4.23 -7.32
CA GLY A 176 -7.82 3.92 -6.68
C GLY A 176 -7.65 3.08 -5.40
N SER A 177 -8.77 2.76 -4.77
CA SER A 177 -8.79 1.84 -3.63
C SER A 177 -8.27 0.46 -4.07
N LEU A 178 -7.76 -0.37 -3.14
CA LEU A 178 -7.28 -1.73 -3.44
C LEU A 178 -8.30 -2.59 -4.23
N GLN A 179 -9.58 -2.23 -4.19
CA GLN A 179 -10.68 -2.91 -4.88
C GLN A 179 -10.76 -2.58 -6.38
N ASP A 180 -10.25 -1.42 -6.82
CA ASP A 180 -10.31 -0.98 -8.22
C ASP A 180 -9.19 -1.59 -9.08
N MET A 181 -8.22 -2.27 -8.45
CA MET A 181 -6.99 -2.74 -9.07
C MET A 181 -7.14 -4.08 -9.81
N VAL A 182 -8.29 -4.76 -9.75
CA VAL A 182 -8.47 -6.17 -10.20
C VAL A 182 -8.17 -6.39 -11.69
N GLN A 183 -8.28 -5.38 -12.54
CA GLN A 183 -8.01 -5.48 -13.99
C GLN A 183 -6.60 -5.05 -14.42
N GLU A 184 -5.75 -4.59 -13.49
CA GLU A 184 -4.41 -4.10 -13.83
C GLU A 184 -3.38 -5.24 -13.94
N ALA A 185 -2.41 -5.07 -14.84
CA ALA A 185 -1.28 -5.98 -14.94
C ALA A 185 -0.56 -6.12 -13.57
N PRO A 186 -0.10 -7.33 -13.17
CA PRO A 186 0.40 -7.58 -11.82
C PRO A 186 1.51 -6.63 -11.33
N VAL A 187 2.40 -6.20 -12.22
CA VAL A 187 3.46 -5.22 -11.92
C VAL A 187 2.89 -3.83 -11.60
N VAL A 188 1.82 -3.42 -12.28
CA VAL A 188 1.13 -2.15 -12.02
C VAL A 188 0.51 -2.20 -10.63
N ARG A 189 -0.19 -3.29 -10.31
CA ARG A 189 -0.78 -3.51 -8.98
C ARG A 189 0.26 -3.44 -7.86
N LEU A 190 1.41 -4.06 -8.05
CA LEU A 190 2.49 -4.05 -7.07
C LEU A 190 3.07 -2.64 -6.88
N VAL A 191 3.37 -1.91 -7.97
CA VAL A 191 3.88 -0.52 -7.88
C VAL A 191 2.88 0.38 -7.18
N ASN A 192 1.60 0.31 -7.57
CA ASN A 192 0.52 1.06 -6.94
C ASN A 192 0.39 0.72 -5.46
N SER A 193 0.54 -0.56 -5.09
CA SER A 193 0.51 -1.00 -3.69
C SER A 193 1.68 -0.46 -2.87
N ILE A 194 2.90 -0.48 -3.42
CA ILE A 194 4.10 0.09 -2.78
C ILE A 194 3.91 1.59 -2.52
N LEU A 195 3.49 2.35 -3.54
CA LEU A 195 3.25 3.79 -3.42
C LEU A 195 2.13 4.08 -2.43
N SER A 196 1.03 3.33 -2.51
CA SER A 196 -0.13 3.49 -1.62
C SER A 196 0.23 3.24 -0.16
N GLN A 197 0.98 2.17 0.11
CA GLN A 197 1.40 1.86 1.47
C GLN A 197 2.35 2.94 2.00
N ALA A 198 3.31 3.40 1.20
CA ALA A 198 4.21 4.47 1.57
C ALA A 198 3.48 5.78 1.92
N VAL A 199 2.46 6.16 1.14
CA VAL A 199 1.63 7.34 1.44
C VAL A 199 0.83 7.15 2.72
N ARG A 200 0.18 5.99 2.92
CA ARG A 200 -0.60 5.70 4.13
C ARG A 200 0.26 5.69 5.40
N GLU A 201 1.49 5.20 5.31
CA GLU A 201 2.45 5.19 6.42
C GLU A 201 3.16 6.54 6.63
N GLY A 202 2.87 7.55 5.80
CA GLY A 202 3.48 8.87 5.93
C GLY A 202 4.98 8.90 5.59
N ALA A 203 5.43 8.02 4.68
CA ALA A 203 6.83 7.95 4.28
C ALA A 203 7.27 9.17 3.44
N SER A 204 8.44 9.71 3.72
CA SER A 204 9.07 10.78 2.93
C SER A 204 9.79 10.24 1.69
N ASP A 205 10.36 9.04 1.79
CA ASP A 205 11.10 8.41 0.71
C ASP A 205 10.82 6.89 0.68
N VAL A 206 10.70 6.31 -0.51
CA VAL A 206 10.72 4.87 -0.77
C VAL A 206 12.05 4.53 -1.44
N HIS A 207 12.75 3.56 -0.88
CA HIS A 207 14.01 3.05 -1.37
C HIS A 207 13.79 1.63 -1.92
N ILE A 208 14.17 1.39 -3.17
CA ILE A 208 14.14 0.08 -3.81
C ILE A 208 15.58 -0.26 -4.23
N SER A 209 16.19 -1.17 -3.49
CA SER A 209 17.61 -1.52 -3.62
C SER A 209 17.75 -2.98 -4.05
N PRO A 210 18.23 -3.26 -5.27
CA PRO A 210 18.54 -4.62 -5.68
C PRO A 210 19.81 -5.12 -5.01
N GLU A 211 19.74 -6.29 -4.40
CA GLU A 211 20.90 -7.04 -3.90
C GLU A 211 21.16 -8.25 -4.80
N LYS A 212 22.22 -9.01 -4.53
CA LYS A 212 22.60 -10.17 -5.36
C LYS A 212 21.43 -11.14 -5.57
N ASP A 213 20.81 -11.58 -4.48
CA ASP A 213 19.83 -12.67 -4.47
C ASP A 213 18.41 -12.21 -4.06
N TYR A 214 18.28 -10.97 -3.59
CA TYR A 214 17.00 -10.42 -3.10
C TYR A 214 16.86 -8.93 -3.45
N VAL A 215 15.70 -8.36 -3.15
CA VAL A 215 15.43 -6.92 -3.23
C VAL A 215 15.17 -6.43 -1.82
N GLN A 216 15.69 -5.27 -1.47
CA GLN A 216 15.35 -4.58 -0.24
C GLN A 216 14.44 -3.40 -0.58
N VAL A 217 13.28 -3.33 0.06
CA VAL A 217 12.39 -2.17 -0.01
C VAL A 217 12.34 -1.53 1.38
N ARG A 218 12.58 -0.21 1.45
CA ARG A 218 12.55 0.53 2.71
C ARG A 218 11.78 1.82 2.57
N PHE A 219 10.98 2.15 3.57
CA PHE A 219 10.33 3.45 3.69
C PHE A 219 11.08 4.31 4.70
N ARG A 220 11.25 5.60 4.39
CA ARG A 220 11.70 6.59 5.37
C ARG A 220 10.50 7.21 6.04
N VAL A 221 10.26 6.86 7.30
CA VAL A 221 9.18 7.45 8.12
C VAL A 221 9.85 8.17 9.28
N ASP A 222 9.47 9.43 9.53
CA ASP A 222 10.07 10.27 10.59
C ASP A 222 11.61 10.31 10.57
N GLY A 223 12.18 10.31 9.36
CA GLY A 223 13.62 10.35 9.13
C GLY A 223 14.34 8.99 9.25
N ARG A 224 13.69 7.93 9.73
CA ARG A 224 14.26 6.60 9.91
C ARG A 224 13.83 5.64 8.81
N LEU A 225 14.72 4.74 8.41
CA LEU A 225 14.42 3.71 7.42
C LEU A 225 13.80 2.49 8.09
N HIS A 226 12.68 2.03 7.54
CA HIS A 226 11.95 0.83 7.95
C HIS A 226 11.90 -0.14 6.78
N GLU A 227 12.25 -1.40 7.00
CA GLU A 227 12.10 -2.44 5.98
C GLU A 227 10.62 -2.82 5.85
N VAL A 228 10.21 -3.04 4.60
CA VAL A 228 8.87 -3.51 4.24
C VAL A 228 8.99 -4.74 3.35
N PRO A 229 7.94 -5.58 3.23
CA PRO A 229 7.95 -6.73 2.34
C PRO A 229 8.42 -6.36 0.95
N ALA A 230 9.42 -7.09 0.46
CA ALA A 230 10.04 -6.85 -0.83
C ALA A 230 9.55 -7.85 -1.88
N PRO A 231 9.42 -7.43 -3.14
CA PRO A 231 9.02 -8.33 -4.21
C PRO A 231 10.14 -9.31 -4.59
N PRO A 232 9.80 -10.41 -5.27
CA PRO A 232 10.79 -11.35 -5.79
C PRO A 232 11.84 -10.66 -6.68
N LYS A 233 13.09 -11.11 -6.61
CA LYS A 233 14.21 -10.55 -7.39
C LYS A 233 13.94 -10.52 -8.89
N SER A 234 13.19 -11.48 -9.42
CA SER A 234 12.81 -11.53 -10.84
C SER A 234 11.97 -10.34 -11.31
N MET A 235 11.25 -9.68 -10.41
CA MET A 235 10.33 -8.59 -10.76
C MET A 235 10.98 -7.20 -10.82
N ILE A 236 12.20 -7.05 -10.28
CA ILE A 236 12.81 -5.73 -10.09
C ILE A 236 12.93 -4.93 -11.39
N LEU A 237 13.26 -5.60 -12.50
CA LEU A 237 13.41 -4.95 -13.81
C LEU A 237 12.06 -4.39 -14.31
N LEU A 238 10.96 -5.12 -14.08
CA LEU A 238 9.63 -4.69 -14.48
C LEU A 238 9.13 -3.51 -13.63
N ILE A 239 9.42 -3.54 -12.33
CA ILE A 239 9.09 -2.46 -11.38
C ILE A 239 9.83 -1.17 -11.77
N ILE A 240 11.14 -1.27 -12.00
CA ILE A 240 11.96 -0.12 -12.41
C ILE A 240 11.51 0.41 -13.76
N SER A 241 11.20 -0.46 -14.72
CA SER A 241 10.66 -0.08 -16.02
C SER A 241 9.36 0.72 -15.88
N ARG A 242 8.39 0.21 -15.10
CA ARG A 242 7.12 0.91 -14.87
C ARG A 242 7.34 2.27 -14.22
N LEU A 243 8.17 2.35 -13.18
CA LEU A 243 8.47 3.61 -12.50
C LEU A 243 9.21 4.61 -13.41
N LYS A 244 10.08 4.14 -14.31
CA LYS A 244 10.70 4.95 -15.35
C LYS A 244 9.68 5.50 -16.33
N THR A 245 8.75 4.67 -16.82
CA THR A 245 7.64 5.11 -17.68
C THR A 245 6.84 6.21 -17.02
N LEU A 246 6.39 6.01 -15.78
CA LEU A 246 5.63 7.01 -15.03
C LEU A 246 6.39 8.33 -14.89
N SER A 247 7.70 8.23 -14.68
CA SER A 247 8.56 9.38 -14.44
C SER A 247 9.10 10.04 -15.72
N ASN A 248 8.65 9.58 -16.89
CA ASN A 248 9.13 10.00 -18.21
C ASN A 248 10.66 9.87 -18.38
N MET A 249 11.23 8.80 -17.83
CA MET A 249 12.64 8.41 -17.97
C MET A 249 12.82 7.42 -19.14
N ASP A 250 14.04 7.33 -19.67
CA ASP A 250 14.35 6.38 -20.74
C ASP A 250 14.58 4.97 -20.16
N ILE A 251 13.70 4.04 -20.51
CA ILE A 251 13.73 2.64 -20.05
C ILE A 251 14.96 1.90 -20.59
N ALA A 252 15.45 2.25 -21.78
CA ALA A 252 16.60 1.59 -22.40
C ALA A 252 17.93 1.97 -21.72
N LEU A 253 17.97 3.11 -21.02
CA LEU A 253 19.16 3.61 -20.35
C LEU A 253 19.24 3.14 -18.89
N SER A 254 19.90 2.01 -18.64
CA SER A 254 20.09 1.46 -17.28
C SER A 254 21.49 1.70 -16.68
N LYS A 255 22.42 2.27 -17.46
CA LYS A 255 23.84 2.42 -17.10
C LYS A 255 24.23 3.83 -16.66
N ILE A 256 23.28 4.75 -16.59
CA ILE A 256 23.49 6.13 -16.16
C ILE A 256 22.42 6.53 -15.15
N PRO A 257 22.72 7.43 -14.20
CA PRO A 257 21.69 7.98 -13.34
C PRO A 257 20.61 8.71 -14.15
N GLN A 258 19.37 8.59 -13.72
CA GLN A 258 18.24 9.32 -14.30
C GLN A 258 17.36 9.90 -13.21
N ASP A 259 16.80 11.07 -13.47
CA ASP A 259 15.86 11.74 -12.59
C ASP A 259 14.57 12.03 -13.35
N GLY A 260 13.45 11.90 -12.66
CA GLY A 260 12.13 12.06 -13.24
C GLY A 260 11.12 12.45 -12.19
N ARG A 261 9.93 12.82 -12.65
CA ARG A 261 8.85 13.32 -11.79
C ARG A 261 7.52 12.91 -12.38
N PHE A 262 6.57 12.65 -11.49
CA PHE A 262 5.19 12.42 -11.85
C PHE A 262 4.30 12.77 -10.66
N THR A 263 3.00 12.81 -10.91
CA THR A 263 2.01 13.14 -9.88
C THR A 263 1.02 11.98 -9.81
N ILE A 264 0.68 11.56 -8.59
CA ILE A 264 -0.40 10.62 -8.36
C ILE A 264 -1.49 11.29 -7.53
N LYS A 265 -2.73 10.85 -7.74
CA LYS A 265 -3.86 11.21 -6.88
C LYS A 265 -4.24 9.99 -6.06
N MET A 266 -4.39 10.17 -4.76
CA MET A 266 -4.74 9.11 -3.82
C MET A 266 -5.55 9.69 -2.67
N ASP A 267 -6.72 9.13 -2.35
CA ASP A 267 -7.60 9.59 -1.26
C ASP A 267 -7.86 11.11 -1.26
N ASN A 268 -8.09 11.67 -2.45
CA ASN A 268 -8.28 13.12 -2.67
C ASN A 268 -7.04 13.98 -2.33
N ARG A 269 -5.86 13.36 -2.19
CA ARG A 269 -4.56 14.01 -2.04
C ARG A 269 -3.81 13.97 -3.36
N GLU A 270 -3.19 15.09 -3.72
CA GLU A 270 -2.23 15.16 -4.82
C GLU A 270 -0.83 14.97 -4.25
N ILE A 271 -0.15 13.89 -4.66
CA ILE A 271 1.20 13.56 -4.23
C ILE A 271 2.14 13.78 -5.41
N ASN A 272 3.02 14.76 -5.28
CA ASN A 272 4.09 15.00 -6.24
C ASN A 272 5.26 14.07 -5.93
N ILE A 273 5.64 13.27 -6.91
CA ILE A 273 6.67 12.26 -6.77
C ILE A 273 7.91 12.69 -7.55
N ARG A 274 9.07 12.56 -6.89
CA ARG A 274 10.38 12.67 -7.55
C ARG A 274 11.07 11.32 -7.50
N THR A 275 11.54 10.86 -8.64
CA THR A 275 12.23 9.59 -8.76
C THR A 275 13.65 9.81 -9.24
N SER A 276 14.56 8.99 -8.71
CA SER A 276 15.95 8.96 -9.12
C SER A 276 16.40 7.51 -9.23
N THR A 277 17.04 7.15 -10.33
CA THR A 277 17.67 5.85 -10.53
C THR A 277 19.19 6.00 -10.55
N MET A 278 19.88 5.02 -9.99
CA MET A 278 21.34 4.96 -9.99
C MET A 278 21.79 3.53 -10.30
N PRO A 279 22.67 3.32 -11.29
CA PRO A 279 23.20 2.00 -11.59
C PRO A 279 24.04 1.48 -10.42
N THR A 280 23.85 0.21 -10.06
CA THR A 280 24.66 -0.52 -9.08
C THR A 280 25.16 -1.84 -9.67
N ILE A 281 25.97 -2.58 -8.92
CA ILE A 281 26.48 -3.89 -9.35
C ILE A 281 25.40 -4.96 -9.51
N TYR A 282 24.22 -4.79 -8.88
CA TYR A 282 23.14 -5.79 -8.87
C TYR A 282 21.86 -5.34 -9.59
N GLY A 283 21.91 -4.19 -10.27
CA GLY A 283 20.78 -3.57 -10.97
C GLY A 283 20.68 -2.07 -10.68
N GLU A 284 19.60 -1.44 -11.13
CA GLU A 284 19.35 -0.04 -10.81
C GLU A 284 18.75 0.10 -9.42
N ASN A 285 19.38 0.88 -8.56
CA ASN A 285 18.79 1.32 -7.30
C ASN A 285 17.87 2.50 -7.59
N MET A 286 16.67 2.51 -7.01
CA MET A 286 15.70 3.59 -7.19
C MET A 286 15.32 4.23 -5.86
N VAL A 287 15.24 5.55 -5.85
CA VAL A 287 14.73 6.33 -4.72
C VAL A 287 13.55 7.17 -5.22
N ILE A 288 12.45 7.09 -4.48
CA ILE A 288 11.19 7.78 -4.78
C ILE A 288 10.90 8.69 -3.60
N ARG A 289 10.91 10.00 -3.80
CA ARG A 289 10.52 10.98 -2.80
C ARG A 289 9.05 11.36 -2.98
N LEU A 290 8.28 11.21 -1.92
CA LEU A 290 6.86 11.53 -1.87
C LEU A 290 6.70 12.92 -1.25
N LEU A 291 6.04 13.83 -1.98
CA LEU A 291 5.71 15.18 -1.50
C LEU A 291 4.19 15.32 -1.51
N ASP A 292 3.59 15.23 -0.33
CA ASP A 292 2.17 15.49 -0.17
C ASP A 292 1.91 17.00 -0.34
N THR A 293 1.30 17.38 -1.46
CA THR A 293 0.94 18.79 -1.73
C THR A 293 -0.51 19.10 -1.36
N SER A 294 -1.25 18.14 -0.80
CA SER A 294 -2.65 18.28 -0.43
C SER A 294 -2.87 18.99 0.91
N SER A 295 -1.89 18.91 1.82
CA SER A 295 -1.93 19.56 3.14
C SER A 295 -1.93 21.10 3.07
N GLY A 296 -1.78 21.66 1.86
CA GLY A 296 -1.75 23.09 1.64
C GLY A 296 -0.53 23.76 2.26
N VAL A 297 -0.46 25.08 2.13
CA VAL A 297 0.63 25.86 2.74
C VAL A 297 0.32 26.06 4.22
N TYR A 298 1.21 25.56 5.08
CA TYR A 298 1.16 25.78 6.53
C TYR A 298 1.10 27.28 6.87
N SER A 299 0.45 27.60 7.99
CA SER A 299 0.56 28.94 8.60
C SER A 299 1.86 29.06 9.39
N LEU A 300 2.33 30.29 9.62
CA LEU A 300 3.60 30.53 10.30
C LEU A 300 3.54 30.04 11.76
N GLU A 301 2.35 30.07 12.37
CA GLU A 301 2.00 29.53 13.68
C GLU A 301 2.22 28.01 13.76
N GLN A 302 1.89 27.29 12.68
CA GLN A 302 2.01 25.83 12.60
C GLN A 302 3.46 25.35 12.42
N LEU A 303 4.41 26.24 12.10
CA LEU A 303 5.81 25.86 11.89
C LEU A 303 6.60 25.66 13.20
N GLY A 304 5.98 25.89 14.36
CA GLY A 304 6.61 25.67 15.66
C GLY A 304 7.60 26.76 16.08
N MET A 305 7.51 27.96 15.49
CA MET A 305 8.32 29.10 15.90
C MET A 305 7.90 29.61 17.28
N ALA A 306 8.87 30.08 18.08
CA ALA A 306 8.56 30.80 19.31
C ALA A 306 7.81 32.11 18.98
N GLU A 307 6.78 32.42 19.76
CA GLU A 307 5.89 33.58 19.55
C GLU A 307 6.66 34.88 19.27
N LYS A 308 7.68 35.17 20.08
CA LYS A 308 8.50 36.38 19.97
C LYS A 308 9.26 36.48 18.65
N ASP A 309 9.70 35.35 18.09
CA ASP A 309 10.45 35.34 16.84
C ASP A 309 9.50 35.35 15.63
N ARG A 310 8.34 34.69 15.76
CA ARG A 310 7.26 34.76 14.79
C ARG A 310 6.83 36.22 14.56
N GLN A 311 6.59 36.95 15.64
CA GLN A 311 6.13 38.34 15.58
C GLN A 311 7.15 39.27 14.90
N LYS A 312 8.45 39.08 15.15
CA LYS A 312 9.50 39.84 14.42
C LYS A 312 9.47 39.57 12.92
N ILE A 313 9.20 38.33 12.51
CA ILE A 313 9.13 37.96 11.09
C ILE A 313 7.87 38.57 10.45
N GLU A 314 6.73 38.51 11.14
CA GLU A 314 5.47 39.14 10.72
C GLU A 314 5.63 40.66 10.52
N ASP A 315 6.33 41.35 11.43
CA ASP A 315 6.60 42.79 11.32
C ASP A 315 7.53 43.13 10.14
N VAL A 316 8.45 42.23 9.79
CA VAL A 316 9.41 42.44 8.68
C VAL A 316 8.75 42.18 7.33
N ILE A 317 7.92 41.14 7.21
CA ILE A 317 7.38 40.71 5.91
C ILE A 317 6.35 41.68 5.32
N ILE A 318 5.70 42.49 6.16
CA ILE A 318 4.73 43.51 5.72
C ILE A 318 5.37 44.82 5.24
N LYS A 319 6.71 44.95 5.32
CA LYS A 319 7.39 46.16 4.85
C LYS A 319 7.26 46.32 3.33
N PRO A 320 7.13 47.56 2.82
CA PRO A 320 6.86 47.80 1.40
C PRO A 320 8.00 47.39 0.46
N TYR A 321 9.23 47.34 0.97
CA TYR A 321 10.41 46.89 0.23
C TYR A 321 11.48 46.39 1.19
N GLY A 322 12.32 45.47 0.70
CA GLY A 322 13.40 44.87 1.46
C GLY A 322 13.78 43.51 0.89
N MET A 323 14.87 42.94 1.40
CA MET A 323 15.29 41.58 1.08
C MET A 323 15.23 40.72 2.33
N VAL A 324 14.50 39.62 2.26
CA VAL A 324 14.44 38.59 3.31
C VAL A 324 15.17 37.36 2.81
N LEU A 325 16.14 36.87 3.59
CA LEU A 325 16.93 35.69 3.25
C LEU A 325 16.61 34.56 4.23
N SER A 326 16.11 33.45 3.70
CA SER A 326 15.97 32.20 4.46
C SER A 326 17.19 31.31 4.16
N THR A 327 18.01 31.06 5.18
CA THR A 327 19.24 30.26 5.05
C THR A 327 19.19 28.99 5.90
N GLY A 328 19.91 27.95 5.50
CA GLY A 328 19.94 26.65 6.16
C GLY A 328 20.24 25.49 5.20
N PRO A 329 20.65 24.32 5.71
CA PRO A 329 20.98 23.15 4.88
C PRO A 329 19.76 22.56 4.16
N THR A 330 19.95 21.64 3.23
CA THR A 330 18.84 20.93 2.57
C THR A 330 17.92 20.26 3.60
N GLY A 331 16.59 20.35 3.41
CA GLY A 331 15.61 19.75 4.33
C GLY A 331 15.31 20.55 5.60
N SER A 332 15.91 21.72 5.82
CA SER A 332 15.67 22.57 7.01
C SER A 332 14.36 23.37 7.00
N GLY A 333 13.42 23.09 6.08
CA GLY A 333 12.12 23.77 6.05
C GLY A 333 12.10 25.17 5.40
N LYS A 334 13.19 25.64 4.77
CA LYS A 334 13.26 26.97 4.12
C LYS A 334 12.09 27.28 3.18
N SER A 335 11.80 26.38 2.25
CA SER A 335 10.71 26.56 1.29
C SER A 335 9.37 26.64 2.02
N THR A 336 9.12 25.75 2.97
CA THR A 336 7.91 25.75 3.80
C THR A 336 7.71 27.09 4.53
N THR A 337 8.78 27.64 5.11
CA THR A 337 8.77 28.96 5.75
C THR A 337 8.44 30.06 4.74
N ILE A 338 9.12 30.11 3.59
CA ILE A 338 8.86 31.13 2.54
C ILE A 338 7.41 31.07 2.06
N TYR A 339 6.89 29.88 1.79
CA TYR A 339 5.51 29.70 1.37
C TYR A 339 4.51 30.21 2.43
N SER A 340 4.79 29.96 3.72
CA SER A 340 3.98 30.48 4.83
C SER A 340 4.01 32.02 4.88
N LEU A 341 5.16 32.64 4.59
CA LEU A 341 5.29 34.10 4.50
C LEU A 341 4.54 34.67 3.29
N LEU A 342 4.63 34.02 2.13
CA LEU A 342 3.88 34.40 0.93
C LEU A 342 2.37 34.37 1.19
N LYS A 343 1.89 33.40 1.99
CA LYS A 343 0.48 33.29 2.38
C LYS A 343 0.01 34.51 3.18
N ILE A 344 0.85 35.07 4.06
CA ILE A 344 0.54 36.26 4.86
C ILE A 344 0.37 37.51 3.98
N ILE A 345 1.24 37.68 2.99
CA ILE A 345 1.23 38.85 2.10
C ILE A 345 0.32 38.68 0.87
N ASN A 346 -0.32 37.53 0.69
CA ASN A 346 -1.22 37.25 -0.44
C ASN A 346 -2.55 38.01 -0.31
N LYS A 347 -2.48 39.32 -0.54
CA LYS A 347 -3.61 40.25 -0.49
C LYS A 347 -3.94 40.75 -1.91
N PRO A 348 -5.21 41.09 -2.20
CA PRO A 348 -5.62 41.52 -3.55
C PRO A 348 -4.89 42.75 -4.10
N ASP A 349 -4.35 43.60 -3.23
CA ASP A 349 -3.62 44.82 -3.54
C ASP A 349 -2.11 44.59 -3.79
N ILE A 350 -1.61 43.36 -3.64
CA ILE A 350 -0.20 43.01 -3.81
C ILE A 350 -0.04 42.02 -4.96
N ASN A 351 0.76 42.37 -5.97
CA ASN A 351 1.12 41.45 -7.04
C ASN A 351 2.35 40.62 -6.66
N ILE A 352 2.16 39.33 -6.41
CA ILE A 352 3.22 38.40 -6.03
C ILE A 352 3.63 37.54 -7.23
N ILE A 353 4.94 37.48 -7.49
CA ILE A 353 5.55 36.65 -8.53
C ILE A 353 6.72 35.86 -7.93
N THR A 354 6.79 34.55 -8.19
CA THR A 354 7.87 33.67 -7.69
C THR A 354 8.61 32.98 -8.84
N PHE A 355 9.88 32.67 -8.60
CA PHE A 355 10.72 31.87 -9.49
C PHE A 355 11.27 30.66 -8.75
N GLU A 356 10.98 29.46 -9.25
CA GLU A 356 11.15 28.21 -8.50
C GLU A 356 11.73 27.07 -9.36
N ASP A 357 12.33 26.07 -8.71
CA ASP A 357 13.00 24.93 -9.37
C ASP A 357 12.85 23.62 -8.57
N PRO A 358 11.70 22.93 -8.63
CA PRO A 358 10.43 23.32 -9.24
C PRO A 358 9.54 24.16 -8.33
N VAL A 359 8.35 24.49 -8.81
CA VAL A 359 7.24 24.94 -7.95
C VAL A 359 6.84 23.78 -7.02
N GLU A 360 6.88 24.00 -5.70
CA GLU A 360 6.61 22.97 -4.69
C GLU A 360 5.13 22.87 -4.32
N TYR A 361 4.47 24.00 -4.08
CA TYR A 361 3.03 24.08 -3.80
C TYR A 361 2.36 25.06 -4.75
N ARG A 362 1.12 24.78 -5.16
CA ARG A 362 0.34 25.73 -5.95
C ARG A 362 -0.39 26.68 -5.00
N MET A 363 -0.13 27.98 -5.14
CA MET A 363 -0.77 29.03 -4.36
C MET A 363 -1.70 29.85 -5.25
N GLU A 364 -2.98 29.87 -4.88
CA GLU A 364 -3.94 30.76 -5.54
C GLU A 364 -3.49 32.22 -5.44
N LYS A 365 -3.77 32.99 -6.49
CA LYS A 365 -3.44 34.42 -6.56
C LYS A 365 -1.95 34.75 -6.46
N ILE A 366 -1.05 33.78 -6.65
CA ILE A 366 0.39 34.01 -6.84
C ILE A 366 0.79 33.53 -8.24
N ARG A 367 1.64 34.28 -8.96
CA ARG A 367 2.16 33.87 -10.27
C ARG A 367 3.47 33.13 -10.08
N GLN A 368 3.40 31.81 -10.11
CA GLN A 368 4.55 30.95 -9.87
C GLN A 368 5.18 30.51 -11.19
N ILE A 369 6.45 30.84 -11.37
CA ILE A 369 7.20 30.56 -12.59
C ILE A 369 8.25 29.49 -12.30
N GLN A 370 8.14 28.35 -12.95
CA GLN A 370 9.16 27.30 -12.88
C GLN A 370 10.29 27.58 -13.89
N PHE A 371 11.55 27.39 -13.48
CA PHE A 371 12.65 27.51 -14.44
C PHE A 371 12.56 26.47 -15.55
N ASN A 372 12.88 26.93 -16.76
CA ASN A 372 13.05 26.09 -17.93
C ASN A 372 14.39 26.45 -18.59
N ARG A 373 15.46 25.88 -18.05
CA ARG A 373 16.84 26.17 -18.48
C ARG A 373 17.07 25.81 -19.95
N LYS A 374 16.41 24.74 -20.45
CA LYS A 374 16.49 24.33 -21.87
C LYS A 374 15.91 25.37 -22.81
N ALA A 375 14.82 26.03 -22.42
CA ALA A 375 14.19 27.11 -23.18
C ALA A 375 14.76 28.51 -22.88
N GLY A 376 15.79 28.63 -22.05
CA GLY A 376 16.39 29.92 -21.69
C GLY A 376 15.67 30.69 -20.56
N MET A 377 14.68 30.09 -19.90
CA MET A 377 14.04 30.64 -18.69
C MET A 377 14.90 30.31 -17.47
N THR A 378 15.78 31.24 -17.10
CA THR A 378 16.74 31.18 -15.99
C THR A 378 16.39 32.21 -14.92
N PHE A 379 17.04 32.15 -13.74
CA PHE A 379 16.88 33.18 -12.71
C PHE A 379 17.13 34.60 -13.27
N ALA A 380 18.22 34.80 -14.02
CA ALA A 380 18.62 36.10 -14.53
C ALA A 380 17.73 36.63 -15.66
N SER A 381 17.22 35.74 -16.54
CA SER A 381 16.28 36.14 -17.60
C SER A 381 14.87 36.38 -17.03
N GLY A 382 14.43 35.54 -16.09
CA GLY A 382 13.18 35.69 -15.37
C GLY A 382 13.10 36.99 -14.58
N LEU A 383 14.11 37.29 -13.75
CA LEU A 383 14.12 38.51 -12.94
C LEU A 383 14.03 39.79 -13.79
N ARG A 384 14.70 39.82 -14.96
CA ARG A 384 14.61 40.94 -15.91
C ARG A 384 13.22 41.10 -16.51
N ALA A 385 12.47 40.02 -16.69
CA ALA A 385 11.12 40.07 -17.24
C ALA A 385 10.10 40.56 -16.20
N VAL A 386 10.29 40.24 -14.92
CA VAL A 386 9.36 40.61 -13.83
C VAL A 386 9.52 42.04 -13.35
N LEU A 387 10.67 42.67 -13.60
CA LEU A 387 10.88 44.10 -13.33
C LEU A 387 10.25 45.02 -14.39
N ARG A 388 9.53 44.46 -15.37
CA ARG A 388 8.78 45.18 -16.40
C ARG A 388 7.30 44.99 -16.16
#